data_AF-A0A519CPW1-F1
#
_entry.id   AF-A0A519CPW1-F1
#
_cell.length_a   1.000
_cell.length_b   1.000
_cell.length_c   1.000
_cell.angle_alpha   90.00
_cell.angle_beta   90.00
_cell.angle_gamma   90.00
#
_symmetry.space_group_name_H-M   'P 1'
#
loop_
_entity.id
_entity.type
_entity.pdbx_description
1 polymer ?
#
loop_
_entity_poly.entity_id
_entity_poly.type
_entity_poly.pdbx_seq_one_letter_code
_entity_poly.pdbx_strand_id
1 'polypeptide(L)'
;MPLLESVITPELLAKWFKGWSEGPFEVFPVCGVGAVNCLIHNVLQGGGTVSKRIDAQGKAVGQVLLGVEIAIDSKLAKRVGFDPSLL
;
A
#
# COMPACT_ATOMS: atom_id res chain seq x y z
N MET A 1 17.49 6.17 -0.13
CA MET A 1 16.37 6.88 0.52
C MET A 1 15.11 6.05 0.28
N PRO A 2 14.51 5.43 1.30
CA PRO A 2 13.31 4.63 1.12
C PRO A 2 12.09 5.56 1.06
N LEU A 3 11.75 6.07 -0.13
CA LEU A 3 10.59 6.94 -0.35
C LEU A 3 9.32 6.32 0.27
N LEU A 4 9.10 5.02 0.05
CA LEU A 4 7.93 4.28 0.49
C LEU A 4 7.69 4.36 2.01
N GLU A 5 8.75 4.37 2.83
CA GLU A 5 8.63 4.47 4.30
C GLU A 5 8.01 5.81 4.75
N SER A 6 8.15 6.87 3.93
CA SER A 6 7.63 8.20 4.24
C SER A 6 6.20 8.44 3.74
N VAL A 7 5.75 7.68 2.74
CA VAL A 7 4.48 7.93 2.04
C VAL A 7 3.44 6.84 2.27
N ILE A 8 3.87 5.59 2.46
CA ILE A 8 2.98 4.48 2.80
C ILE A 8 2.88 4.41 4.32
N THR A 9 1.83 5.01 4.87
CA THR A 9 1.60 5.06 6.32
C THR A 9 0.31 4.32 6.70
N PRO A 10 0.14 3.93 7.98
CA PRO A 10 -1.11 3.36 8.47
C PRO A 10 -2.34 4.20 8.12
N GLU A 11 -2.23 5.54 8.17
CA GLU A 11 -3.32 6.47 7.86
C GLU A 11 -3.68 6.44 6.38
N LEU A 12 -2.68 6.36 5.50
CA LEU A 12 -2.92 6.20 4.06
C LEU A 12 -3.63 4.87 3.79
N LEU A 13 -3.19 3.76 4.41
CA LEU A 13 -3.83 2.46 4.26
C LEU A 13 -5.28 2.48 4.77
N ALA A 14 -5.52 3.09 5.93
CA ALA A 14 -6.86 3.24 6.50
C ALA A 14 -7.80 4.02 5.57
N LYS A 15 -7.27 5.08 4.92
CA LYS A 15 -8.03 5.86 3.94
C LYS A 15 -8.30 5.05 2.66
N TRP A 16 -7.28 4.38 2.12
CA TRP A 16 -7.38 3.62 0.86
C TRP A 16 -8.31 2.42 0.97
N PHE A 17 -8.26 1.70 2.09
CA PHE A 17 -9.09 0.52 2.36
C PHE A 17 -10.37 0.84 3.15
N LYS A 18 -10.82 2.09 3.15
CA LYS A 18 -12.07 2.48 3.81
C LYS A 18 -13.24 1.66 3.27
N GLY A 19 -14.03 1.08 4.18
CA GLY A 19 -15.15 0.21 3.83
C GLY A 19 -14.74 -1.22 3.47
N TRP A 20 -13.44 -1.53 3.44
CA TRP A 20 -12.93 -2.88 3.23
C TRP A 20 -12.45 -3.54 4.51
N SER A 21 -11.78 -2.77 5.36
CA SER A 21 -11.37 -3.15 6.72
C SER A 21 -11.51 -1.97 7.67
N GLU A 22 -11.80 -2.28 8.94
CA GLU A 22 -11.75 -1.33 10.06
C GLU A 22 -10.36 -1.28 10.72
N GLY A 23 -9.42 -2.08 10.20
CA GLY A 23 -8.07 -2.20 10.71
C GLY A 23 -7.91 -3.30 11.78
N PRO A 24 -6.82 -3.25 12.58
CA PRO A 24 -5.74 -2.25 12.52
C PRO A 24 -4.94 -2.26 11.21
N PHE A 25 -4.19 -1.18 10.97
CA PHE A 25 -3.31 -1.00 9.81
C PHE A 25 -1.88 -0.79 10.32
N GLU A 26 -0.93 -1.55 9.79
CA GLU A 26 0.47 -1.48 10.21
C GLU A 26 1.39 -1.49 9.00
N VAL A 27 2.50 -0.76 9.09
CA VAL A 27 3.51 -0.68 8.04
C VAL A 27 4.88 -0.94 8.66
N PHE A 28 5.62 -1.89 8.09
CA PHE A 28 6.95 -2.27 8.54
C PHE A 28 7.97 -2.02 7.43
N PRO A 29 9.09 -1.33 7.69
CA PRO A 29 10.14 -1.16 6.69
C PRO A 29 10.80 -2.51 6.37
N VAL A 30 11.14 -2.72 5.09
CA VAL A 30 11.95 -3.87 4.65
C VAL A 30 13.31 -3.34 4.22
N CYS A 31 14.23 -3.30 5.18
CA CYS A 31 15.57 -2.76 5.00
C CYS A 31 16.33 -3.47 3.86
N GLY A 32 17.13 -2.71 3.12
CA GLY A 32 18.02 -3.23 2.07
C GLY A 32 17.40 -3.37 0.68
N VAL A 33 16.07 -3.40 0.56
CA VAL A 33 15.37 -3.48 -0.74
C VAL A 33 14.48 -2.26 -1.04
N GLY A 34 14.39 -1.32 -0.10
CA GLY A 34 13.61 -0.08 -0.28
C GLY A 34 12.11 -0.31 -0.36
N ALA A 35 11.61 -1.36 0.31
CA ALA A 35 10.20 -1.73 0.34
C ALA A 35 9.60 -1.55 1.74
N VAL A 36 8.27 -1.62 1.81
CA VAL A 36 7.53 -1.71 3.06
C VAL A 36 6.59 -2.92 3.01
N ASN A 37 6.41 -3.57 4.15
CA ASN A 37 5.40 -4.60 4.35
C ASN A 37 4.16 -3.98 4.99
N CYS A 38 3.02 -4.06 4.32
CA CYS A 38 1.75 -3.51 4.79
C CYS A 38 0.89 -4.65 5.35
N LEU A 39 0.59 -4.60 6.64
CA LEU A 39 -0.30 -5.54 7.30
C LEU A 39 -1.68 -4.90 7.50
N ILE A 40 -2.69 -5.48 6.87
CA ILE A 40 -4.07 -5.01 6.94
C ILE A 40 -4.92 -6.11 7.55
N HIS A 41 -5.31 -5.92 8.81
CA HIS A 41 -6.07 -6.92 9.53
C HIS A 41 -7.50 -7.02 8.98
N ASN A 42 -8.09 -8.20 9.04
CA ASN A 42 -9.49 -8.47 8.66
C ASN A 42 -9.92 -8.01 7.25
N VAL A 43 -9.00 -7.66 6.35
CA VAL A 43 -9.33 -7.19 4.99
C VAL A 43 -9.97 -8.27 4.13
N LEU A 44 -9.68 -9.54 4.46
CA LEU A 44 -10.31 -10.71 3.88
C LEU A 44 -11.46 -11.24 4.76
N GLN A 45 -11.92 -10.49 5.76
CA GLN A 45 -12.91 -10.93 6.74
C GLN A 45 -12.39 -12.15 7.51
N GLY A 46 -12.93 -13.36 7.27
CA GLY A 46 -12.45 -14.61 7.86
C GLY A 46 -11.69 -15.54 6.89
N GLY A 47 -11.21 -15.01 5.76
CA GLY A 47 -10.42 -15.77 4.78
C GLY A 47 -11.27 -16.50 3.74
N GLY A 48 -10.64 -17.36 2.94
CA GLY A 48 -11.22 -17.91 1.69
C GLY A 48 -12.57 -18.64 1.80
N THR A 49 -12.94 -19.12 2.99
CA THR A 49 -14.20 -19.86 3.21
C THR A 49 -15.38 -18.96 3.56
N VAL A 50 -15.14 -17.73 4.04
CA VAL A 50 -16.21 -16.81 4.50
C VAL A 50 -16.07 -15.40 3.94
N SER A 51 -14.97 -15.08 3.27
CA SER A 51 -14.79 -13.81 2.59
C SER A 51 -15.72 -13.71 1.39
N LYS A 52 -16.43 -12.58 1.27
CA LYS A 52 -17.11 -12.25 0.01
C LYS A 52 -16.13 -11.86 -1.11
N ARG A 53 -14.86 -11.64 -0.78
CA ARG A 53 -13.79 -11.36 -1.74
C ARG A 53 -13.15 -12.68 -2.16
N ILE A 54 -13.12 -12.96 -3.46
CA ILE A 54 -12.43 -14.13 -4.03
C ILE A 54 -10.92 -13.85 -4.02
N ASP A 55 -10.34 -13.80 -2.83
CA ASP A 55 -8.92 -13.60 -2.64
C ASP A 55 -8.44 -14.30 -1.37
N ALA A 56 -8.47 -15.63 -1.39
CA ALA A 56 -8.13 -16.45 -0.22
C ALA A 56 -6.69 -16.25 0.30
N GLN A 57 -5.79 -15.68 -0.52
CA GLN A 57 -4.36 -15.53 -0.22
C GLN A 57 -3.92 -14.06 -0.14
N GLY A 58 -4.82 -13.09 -0.32
CA GLY A 58 -4.49 -11.67 -0.29
C GLY A 58 -3.72 -11.15 -1.53
N LYS A 59 -3.64 -11.94 -2.61
CA LYS A 59 -2.90 -11.58 -3.82
C LYS A 59 -3.58 -10.44 -4.57
N ALA A 60 -4.91 -10.50 -4.68
CA ALA A 60 -5.67 -9.45 -5.35
C ALA A 60 -5.66 -8.16 -4.53
N VAL A 61 -5.80 -8.24 -3.21
CA VAL A 61 -5.69 -7.09 -2.29
C VAL A 61 -4.30 -6.45 -2.39
N GLY A 62 -3.24 -7.25 -2.53
CA GLY A 62 -1.90 -6.74 -2.80
C GLY A 62 -1.84 -5.91 -4.09
N GLN A 63 -2.49 -6.37 -5.18
CA GLN A 63 -2.57 -5.60 -6.43
C GLN A 63 -3.37 -4.29 -6.26
N VAL A 64 -4.44 -4.30 -5.46
CA VAL A 64 -5.22 -3.08 -5.14
C VAL A 64 -4.35 -2.03 -4.45
N LEU A 65 -3.43 -2.44 -3.57
CA LEU A 65 -2.51 -1.52 -2.91
C LEU A 65 -1.48 -0.91 -3.89
N LEU A 66 -1.04 -1.66 -4.90
CA LEU A 66 -0.12 -1.13 -5.93
C LEU A 66 -0.75 -0.04 -6.80
N GLY A 67 -2.08 0.09 -6.78
CA GLY A 67 -2.81 1.17 -7.45
C GLY A 67 -2.87 2.48 -6.66
N VAL A 68 -2.27 2.56 -5.46
CA VAL A 68 -2.18 3.82 -4.72
C VAL A 68 -1.34 4.82 -5.51
N GLU A 69 -1.95 5.95 -5.85
CA GLU A 69 -1.24 7.09 -6.39
C GLU A 69 -0.65 7.95 -5.27
N ILE A 70 0.61 8.33 -5.44
CA ILE A 70 1.35 9.12 -4.47
C ILE A 70 1.73 10.44 -5.13
N ALA A 71 1.17 11.53 -4.62
CA ALA A 71 1.57 12.86 -5.05
C ALA A 71 3.01 13.14 -4.60
N ILE A 72 3.87 13.49 -5.56
CA ILE A 72 5.25 13.87 -5.31
C ILE A 72 5.50 15.29 -5.82
N ASP A 73 6.33 16.05 -5.12
CA ASP A 73 6.76 17.36 -5.60
C ASP A 73 7.85 17.25 -6.68
N SER A 74 8.09 18.34 -7.42
CA SER A 74 9.07 18.38 -8.50
C SER A 74 10.51 18.14 -8.04
N LYS A 75 10.83 18.42 -6.78
CA LYS A 75 12.15 18.18 -6.18
C LYS A 75 12.34 16.70 -5.87
N LEU A 76 11.29 16.01 -5.42
CA LEU A 76 11.28 14.57 -5.18
C LEU A 76 11.30 13.80 -6.50
N ALA A 77 10.49 14.18 -7.49
CA ALA A 77 10.50 13.59 -8.83
C ALA A 77 11.91 13.55 -9.44
N LYS A 78 12.62 14.69 -9.43
CA LYS A 78 14.03 14.77 -9.88
C LYS A 78 14.95 13.85 -9.08
N ARG A 79 14.79 13.76 -7.76
CA ARG A 79 15.63 12.91 -6.90
C ARG A 79 15.45 11.42 -7.16
N VAL A 80 14.26 10.99 -7.56
CA VAL A 80 13.95 9.57 -7.84
C VAL A 80 14.10 9.20 -9.32
N GLY A 81 14.57 10.14 -10.15
CA GLY A 81 14.75 9.90 -11.59
C GLY A 81 13.44 9.79 -12.37
N PHE A 82 12.34 10.33 -11.83
CA PHE A 82 11.06 10.40 -12.51
C PHE A 82 11.02 11.63 -13.41
N ASP A 83 10.82 11.43 -14.72
CA ASP A 83 10.64 12.49 -15.70
C ASP A 83 9.14 12.72 -15.96
N PRO A 84 8.56 13.84 -15.49
CA PRO A 84 7.14 14.14 -15.66
C PRO A 84 6.73 14.34 -17.13
N SER A 85 7.68 14.53 -18.06
CA SER A 85 7.38 14.70 -19.48
C SER A 85 7.08 13.39 -20.23
N LEU A 86 7.24 12.24 -19.55
CA LEU A 86 6.94 10.91 -20.07
C LEU A 86 5.54 10.39 -19.72
N LEU A 87 4.74 11.19 -19.01
CA LEU A 87 3.30 10.98 -18.76
C LEU A 87 2.46 11.73 -19.79
#